data_AF-A0A8C4ZC76-F1
#
_entry.id   AF-A0A8C4ZC76-F1
#
_cell.length_a   1.000
_cell.length_b   1.000
_cell.length_c   1.000
_cell.angle_alpha   90.00
_cell.angle_beta   90.00
_cell.angle_gamma   90.00
#
_symmetry.space_group_name_H-M   'P 1'
#
loop_
_entity.id
_entity.type
_entity.pdbx_description
1 polymer ?
#
loop_
_entity_poly.entity_id
_entity_poly.type
_entity_poly.pdbx_seq_one_letter_code
_entity_poly.pdbx_strand_id
1 'polypeptide(L)'
;MICILLVAGHGTLLETQIKYDATGLYGHLAGVPKALLPGIGGKKVLDFWWETVNTRQLFTEVYLVTNADKYKHFERWATANDFPVENVINDGSTTLDDRLGAVADLQLAIRSRRLQDDIMVIAGDMLCADQNFDIAQVIRFFRSKPGELAIYYELEEGEKASSRGIVEVCPDTHRINRFLEKPEEELTDSELASVVFYCLQGSSLCYLSEFLSLNPQAQDRSFGHFWEWLINKKQLPVFGMKLPTGFQLIGQVGLSDYTKWLTHYSAKQVDQPARPIIRRSYARVGLMGNPSDGFNGKTIAMSISNFWAEVTLVESETLVLLPHPLNDPTEFGSLQDLFCISRKEGYLGGLRLLQATCKKFYQFCSNDGIALTKQNFTLKYDTNIPRQVDLPKPVRANFILNVETDELSITAGLQDRVVQVYEGLVYMDFSKQLMEERGYGEYIPMDMSDLPTFWLAYLSDPSDSGRIHSNVRQRWLSGEPLVVEAMKSFAQLTDEARAALEGKDWPLLAQLMDRNFELRRSVYTDECLGPGNLRMVQLAKQFGAAAKLPGSGGAVLGLSVDQQRMVEMRQAFQEAGFVFCVIVPHNPSASHHDLPRVP
;
A
#
# COMPACT_ATOMS: atom_id res chain seq x y z
N MET A 1 -16.86 24.04 -5.59
CA MET A 1 -17.47 22.72 -5.33
C MET A 1 -18.38 22.82 -4.12
N ILE A 2 -19.60 22.34 -4.25
CA ILE A 2 -20.69 22.47 -3.27
C ILE A 2 -21.03 21.08 -2.74
N CYS A 3 -21.43 20.97 -1.47
CA CYS A 3 -22.00 19.73 -0.93
C CYS A 3 -23.53 19.82 -0.81
N ILE A 4 -24.23 18.73 -1.13
CA ILE A 4 -25.68 18.60 -0.98
C ILE A 4 -25.96 17.32 -0.20
N LEU A 5 -26.43 17.48 1.04
CA LEU A 5 -26.88 16.40 1.91
C LEU A 5 -28.38 16.15 1.65
N LEU A 6 -28.75 14.90 1.35
CA LEU A 6 -30.14 14.50 1.10
C LEU A 6 -30.70 13.71 2.28
N VAL A 7 -31.80 14.19 2.86
CA VAL A 7 -32.49 13.60 4.02
C VAL A 7 -34.03 13.63 3.87
N ALA A 8 -34.53 13.72 2.63
CA ALA A 8 -35.96 13.76 2.29
C ALA A 8 -36.68 12.39 2.33
N GLY A 9 -35.99 11.31 2.73
CA GLY A 9 -36.50 9.94 2.64
C GLY A 9 -37.69 9.64 3.57
N HIS A 10 -38.82 9.25 2.97
CA HIS A 10 -40.04 8.80 3.66
C HIS A 10 -39.93 7.33 4.14
N GLY A 11 -38.93 7.04 4.99
CA GLY A 11 -38.53 5.69 5.41
C GLY A 11 -39.43 5.06 6.49
N THR A 12 -40.57 4.50 6.10
CA THR A 12 -41.63 4.03 7.02
C THR A 12 -41.29 2.80 7.88
N LEU A 13 -40.39 1.90 7.46
CA LEU A 13 -40.17 0.62 8.14
C LEU A 13 -39.64 0.78 9.58
N LEU A 14 -38.54 1.52 9.75
CA LEU A 14 -37.95 1.78 11.06
C LEU A 14 -38.88 2.61 11.96
N GLU A 15 -39.54 3.64 11.42
CA GLU A 15 -40.50 4.47 12.16
C GLU A 15 -41.70 3.64 12.66
N THR A 16 -42.17 2.69 11.85
CA THR A 16 -43.22 1.74 12.24
C THR A 16 -42.72 0.77 13.32
N GLN A 17 -41.54 0.19 13.18
CA GLN A 17 -41.01 -0.77 14.15
C GLN A 17 -40.63 -0.12 15.49
N ILE A 18 -40.17 1.14 15.49
CA ILE A 18 -39.99 1.96 16.70
C ILE A 18 -41.34 2.23 17.39
N LYS A 19 -42.37 2.59 16.61
CA LYS A 19 -43.72 2.89 17.13
C LYS A 19 -44.43 1.68 17.75
N TYR A 20 -44.12 0.48 17.28
CA TYR A 20 -44.69 -0.79 17.78
C TYR A 20 -43.65 -1.66 18.53
N ASP A 21 -42.57 -1.05 19.04
CA ASP A 21 -41.57 -1.71 19.87
C ASP A 21 -42.17 -2.20 21.20
N ALA A 22 -42.38 -3.52 21.30
CA ALA A 22 -42.93 -4.16 22.49
C ALA A 22 -42.00 -4.11 23.72
N THR A 23 -40.72 -3.73 23.56
CA THR A 23 -39.80 -3.52 24.69
C THR A 23 -39.93 -2.12 25.31
N GLY A 24 -40.51 -1.17 24.56
CA GLY A 24 -40.65 0.24 24.97
C GLY A 24 -39.34 1.04 25.01
N LEU A 25 -38.19 0.42 24.73
CA LEU A 25 -36.87 1.06 24.80
C LEU A 25 -36.75 2.20 23.79
N TYR A 26 -37.25 2.00 22.58
CA TYR A 26 -37.08 2.94 21.47
C TYR A 26 -38.27 3.88 21.28
N GLY A 27 -39.39 3.70 22.01
CA GLY A 27 -40.62 4.48 21.83
C GLY A 27 -40.45 6.01 21.96
N HIS A 28 -39.41 6.47 22.65
CA HIS A 28 -39.04 7.88 22.76
C HIS A 28 -38.46 8.49 21.46
N LEU A 29 -38.15 7.66 20.46
CA LEU A 29 -37.66 8.04 19.13
C LEU A 29 -38.77 8.05 18.06
N ALA A 30 -40.01 7.77 18.43
CA ALA A 30 -41.13 7.77 17.49
C ALA A 30 -41.31 9.15 16.83
N GLY A 31 -41.35 9.19 15.49
CA GLY A 31 -41.42 10.44 14.71
C GLY A 31 -40.07 11.15 14.49
N VAL A 32 -38.96 10.64 15.03
CA VAL A 32 -37.62 11.20 14.75
C VAL A 32 -37.13 10.71 13.38
N PRO A 33 -36.71 11.59 12.46
CA PRO A 33 -36.15 11.18 11.16
C PRO A 33 -34.91 10.31 11.31
N LYS A 34 -34.70 9.33 10.41
CA LYS A 34 -33.54 8.39 10.48
C LYS A 34 -32.19 9.11 10.62
N ALA A 35 -31.98 10.18 9.85
CA ALA A 35 -30.79 11.03 9.90
C ALA A 35 -30.58 11.77 11.26
N LEU A 36 -31.60 11.84 12.10
CA LEU A 36 -31.58 12.52 13.40
C LEU A 36 -31.67 11.55 14.59
N LEU A 37 -31.65 10.23 14.35
CA LEU A 37 -31.63 9.24 15.40
C LEU A 37 -30.27 9.25 16.13
N PRO A 38 -30.25 9.06 17.47
CA PRO A 38 -29.04 9.12 18.28
C PRO A 38 -28.18 7.86 18.14
N GLY A 39 -26.91 8.05 17.87
CA GLY A 39 -25.87 7.03 17.95
C GLY A 39 -25.06 7.07 19.24
N ILE A 40 -23.89 6.45 19.17
CA ILE A 40 -22.92 6.35 20.27
C ILE A 40 -22.50 7.75 20.73
N GLY A 41 -22.43 7.95 22.04
CA GLY A 41 -22.15 9.26 22.64
C GLY A 41 -23.27 10.31 22.44
N GLY A 42 -24.43 9.92 21.88
CA GLY A 42 -25.58 10.82 21.68
C GLY A 42 -25.51 11.70 20.42
N LYS A 43 -24.44 11.63 19.63
CA LYS A 43 -24.38 12.28 18.30
C LYS A 43 -25.37 11.63 17.34
N LYS A 44 -25.99 12.42 16.48
CA LYS A 44 -26.96 11.98 15.46
C LYS A 44 -26.24 11.56 14.18
N VAL A 45 -26.89 10.74 13.34
CA VAL A 45 -26.36 10.31 12.03
C VAL A 45 -25.91 11.49 11.16
N LEU A 46 -26.70 12.58 11.11
CA LEU A 46 -26.38 13.78 10.33
C LEU A 46 -25.28 14.65 10.96
N ASP A 47 -25.06 14.57 12.28
CA ASP A 47 -23.97 15.32 12.95
C ASP A 47 -22.60 14.85 12.40
N PHE A 48 -22.43 13.54 12.15
CA PHE A 48 -21.22 12.96 11.53
C PHE A 48 -20.95 13.50 10.12
N TRP A 49 -21.98 13.55 9.26
CA TRP A 49 -21.82 14.09 7.92
C TRP A 49 -21.51 15.58 7.94
N TRP A 50 -22.13 16.35 8.86
CA TRP A 50 -21.82 17.77 9.03
C TRP A 50 -20.38 18.01 9.48
N GLU A 51 -19.89 17.29 10.48
CA GLU A 51 -18.48 17.33 10.90
C GLU A 51 -17.51 17.00 9.76
N THR A 52 -17.92 16.10 8.86
CA THR A 52 -17.13 15.72 7.67
C THR A 52 -17.13 16.80 6.58
N VAL A 53 -18.26 17.47 6.31
CA VAL A 53 -18.40 18.43 5.18
C VAL A 53 -18.26 19.90 5.57
N ASN A 54 -18.25 20.27 6.86
CA ASN A 54 -18.03 21.65 7.34
C ASN A 54 -16.55 22.10 7.22
N THR A 55 -15.89 21.75 6.11
CA THR A 55 -14.51 22.13 5.80
C THR A 55 -14.50 23.20 4.72
N ARG A 56 -14.48 24.47 5.14
CA ARG A 56 -14.53 25.66 4.24
C ARG A 56 -13.39 25.77 3.20
N GLN A 57 -12.35 24.95 3.31
CA GLN A 57 -11.27 24.84 2.31
C GLN A 57 -11.62 23.91 1.14
N LEU A 58 -12.64 23.05 1.31
CA LEU A 58 -13.05 22.03 0.35
C LEU A 58 -14.39 22.36 -0.31
N PHE A 59 -15.35 22.82 0.50
CA PHE A 59 -16.70 23.18 0.07
C PHE A 59 -16.93 24.69 0.22
N THR A 60 -17.48 25.30 -0.83
CA THR A 60 -17.87 26.72 -0.81
C THR A 60 -19.18 26.93 -0.08
N GLU A 61 -20.15 26.03 -0.31
CA GLU A 61 -21.46 26.00 0.33
C GLU A 61 -21.87 24.56 0.63
N VAL A 62 -22.77 24.39 1.61
CA VAL A 62 -23.40 23.10 1.94
C VAL A 62 -24.90 23.30 2.07
N TYR A 63 -25.69 22.49 1.35
CA TYR A 63 -27.16 22.49 1.39
C TYR A 63 -27.70 21.18 1.98
N LEU A 64 -28.86 21.26 2.62
CA LEU A 64 -29.57 20.11 3.20
C LEU A 64 -30.99 20.03 2.62
N VAL A 65 -31.30 18.99 1.83
CA VAL A 65 -32.63 18.81 1.22
C VAL A 65 -33.46 17.83 2.03
N THR A 66 -34.66 18.25 2.41
CA THR A 66 -35.59 17.49 3.25
C THR A 66 -37.04 17.69 2.81
N ASN A 67 -37.94 16.84 3.31
CA ASN A 67 -39.38 16.90 3.01
C ASN A 67 -40.14 17.79 4.00
N ALA A 68 -41.38 18.17 3.66
CA ALA A 68 -42.16 19.11 4.44
C ALA A 68 -42.64 18.55 5.79
N ASP A 69 -42.87 17.24 5.89
CA ASP A 69 -43.21 16.56 7.15
C ASP A 69 -42.08 16.69 8.18
N LYS A 70 -40.85 16.33 7.79
CA LYS A 70 -39.69 16.35 8.70
C LYS A 70 -38.94 17.69 8.73
N TYR A 71 -39.25 18.66 7.87
CA TYR A 71 -38.55 19.95 7.76
C TYR A 71 -38.29 20.64 9.12
N LYS A 72 -39.28 20.68 10.02
CA LYS A 72 -39.13 21.31 11.34
C LYS A 72 -38.21 20.57 12.32
N HIS A 73 -37.86 19.30 12.06
CA HIS A 73 -36.80 18.62 12.79
C HIS A 73 -35.42 19.06 12.28
N PHE A 74 -35.25 19.21 10.97
CA PHE A 74 -34.00 19.63 10.36
C PHE A 74 -33.69 21.12 10.53
N GLU A 75 -34.70 22.00 10.54
CA GLU A 75 -34.56 23.43 10.91
C GLU A 75 -34.01 23.58 12.33
N ARG A 76 -34.52 22.79 13.28
CA ARG A 76 -34.03 22.75 14.67
C ARG A 76 -32.63 22.15 14.78
N TRP A 77 -32.36 21.07 14.04
CA TRP A 77 -31.03 20.45 13.97
C TRP A 77 -29.98 21.44 13.44
N ALA A 78 -30.32 22.20 12.40
CA ALA A 78 -29.42 23.17 11.79
C ALA A 78 -29.07 24.29 12.77
N THR A 79 -30.11 24.87 13.39
CA THR A 79 -29.98 25.90 14.45
C THR A 79 -29.13 25.42 15.63
N ALA A 80 -29.14 24.13 15.95
CA ALA A 80 -28.42 23.54 17.09
C ALA A 80 -26.97 23.11 16.77
N ASN A 81 -26.54 23.16 15.51
CA ASN A 81 -25.24 22.70 15.03
C ASN A 81 -24.50 23.75 14.18
N ASP A 82 -24.90 25.02 14.25
CA ASP A 82 -24.36 26.14 13.44
C ASP A 82 -24.38 25.91 11.92
N PHE A 83 -25.34 25.12 11.42
CA PHE A 83 -25.61 24.97 9.99
C PHE A 83 -26.51 26.12 9.51
N PRO A 84 -26.23 26.77 8.35
CA PRO A 84 -27.06 27.86 7.85
C PRO A 84 -28.50 27.41 7.60
N VAL A 85 -29.45 27.92 8.40
CA VAL A 85 -30.87 27.51 8.31
C VAL A 85 -31.45 27.90 6.94
N GLU A 86 -30.97 29.00 6.37
CA GLU A 86 -31.27 29.43 5.01
C GLU A 86 -30.81 28.43 3.94
N ASN A 87 -29.88 27.51 4.22
CA ASN A 87 -29.43 26.46 3.30
C ASN A 87 -30.20 25.13 3.46
N VAL A 88 -31.17 25.06 4.37
CA VAL A 88 -32.15 23.95 4.40
C VAL A 88 -33.16 24.18 3.27
N ILE A 89 -33.42 23.14 2.48
CA ILE A 89 -34.29 23.16 1.30
C ILE A 89 -35.43 22.18 1.53
N ASN A 90 -36.66 22.69 1.48
CA ASN A 90 -37.88 21.89 1.60
C ASN A 90 -38.35 21.46 0.20
N ASP A 91 -38.55 20.17 -0.02
CA ASP A 91 -39.04 19.62 -1.30
C ASP A 91 -40.56 19.80 -1.51
N GLY A 92 -41.32 20.05 -0.44
CA GLY A 92 -42.76 20.24 -0.43
C GLY A 92 -43.60 18.97 -0.23
N SER A 93 -43.00 17.78 -0.28
CA SER A 93 -43.67 16.49 -0.08
C SER A 93 -43.96 16.20 1.39
N THR A 94 -45.08 15.51 1.65
CA THR A 94 -45.61 15.25 3.00
C THR A 94 -45.78 13.75 3.30
N THR A 95 -45.64 12.90 2.30
CA THR A 95 -45.90 11.46 2.34
C THR A 95 -44.97 10.71 1.39
N LEU A 96 -45.03 9.38 1.43
CA LEU A 96 -44.37 8.56 0.41
C LEU A 96 -44.94 8.81 -1.00
N ASP A 97 -46.22 9.15 -1.15
CA ASP A 97 -46.89 9.18 -2.47
C ASP A 97 -46.71 10.50 -3.25
N ASP A 98 -46.56 11.63 -2.54
CA ASP A 98 -46.26 12.94 -3.12
C ASP A 98 -44.75 13.26 -3.20
N ARG A 99 -43.89 12.27 -2.93
CA ARG A 99 -42.41 12.38 -3.02
C ARG A 99 -41.96 12.82 -4.41
N LEU A 100 -40.93 13.68 -4.48
CA LEU A 100 -40.36 14.14 -5.76
C LEU A 100 -39.42 13.09 -6.37
N GLY A 101 -38.58 12.48 -5.53
CA GLY A 101 -37.59 11.45 -5.84
C GLY A 101 -36.16 11.99 -5.83
N ALA A 102 -35.19 11.22 -5.35
CA ALA A 102 -33.84 11.69 -4.97
C ALA A 102 -33.09 12.51 -6.06
N VAL A 103 -33.29 12.18 -7.34
CA VAL A 103 -32.70 12.92 -8.46
C VAL A 103 -33.40 14.26 -8.69
N ALA A 104 -34.71 14.35 -8.43
CA ALA A 104 -35.48 15.59 -8.45
C ALA A 104 -35.16 16.47 -7.23
N ASP A 105 -34.88 15.90 -6.07
CA ASP A 105 -34.48 16.61 -4.85
C ASP A 105 -33.14 17.33 -5.06
N LEU A 106 -32.16 16.64 -5.66
CA LEU A 106 -30.91 17.24 -6.12
C LEU A 106 -31.16 18.33 -7.18
N GLN A 107 -32.02 18.08 -8.16
CA GLN A 107 -32.34 19.05 -9.21
C GLN A 107 -33.03 20.31 -8.65
N LEU A 108 -33.86 20.17 -7.61
CA LEU A 108 -34.51 21.27 -6.90
C LEU A 108 -33.50 22.15 -6.17
N ALA A 109 -32.53 21.54 -5.47
CA ALA A 109 -31.45 22.28 -4.82
C ALA A 109 -30.66 23.12 -5.85
N ILE A 110 -30.24 22.49 -6.95
CA ILE A 110 -29.54 23.15 -8.07
C ILE A 110 -30.35 24.33 -8.63
N ARG A 111 -31.65 24.14 -8.91
CA ARG A 111 -32.50 25.16 -9.52
C ARG A 111 -32.88 26.30 -8.57
N SER A 112 -33.17 26.00 -7.31
CA SER A 112 -33.54 27.01 -6.31
C SER A 112 -32.36 27.91 -5.92
N ARG A 113 -31.14 27.35 -5.87
CA ARG A 113 -29.91 28.08 -5.51
C ARG A 113 -29.09 28.55 -6.71
N ARG A 114 -29.47 28.16 -7.94
CA ARG A 114 -28.82 28.49 -9.22
C ARG A 114 -27.36 28.01 -9.31
N LEU A 115 -27.12 26.79 -8.83
CA LEU A 115 -25.78 26.23 -8.72
C LEU A 115 -25.18 25.89 -10.09
N GLN A 116 -23.87 26.13 -10.24
CA GLN A 116 -23.09 25.86 -11.47
C GLN A 116 -21.72 25.21 -11.20
N ASP A 117 -21.21 25.28 -9.97
CA ASP A 117 -20.07 24.50 -9.49
C ASP A 117 -20.27 22.98 -9.62
N ASP A 118 -19.16 22.24 -9.57
CA ASP A 118 -19.18 20.80 -9.26
C ASP A 118 -19.88 20.53 -7.92
N ILE A 119 -20.62 19.41 -7.84
CA ILE A 119 -21.46 19.06 -6.69
C ILE A 119 -21.06 17.70 -6.14
N MET A 120 -20.78 17.63 -4.85
CA MET A 120 -20.79 16.39 -4.09
C MET A 120 -22.18 16.17 -3.49
N VAL A 121 -22.84 15.06 -3.79
CA VAL A 121 -24.14 14.69 -3.23
C VAL A 121 -23.99 13.47 -2.33
N ILE A 122 -24.54 13.54 -1.11
CA ILE A 122 -24.43 12.50 -0.09
C ILE A 122 -25.81 12.26 0.55
N ALA A 123 -26.21 11.01 0.77
CA ALA A 123 -27.34 10.69 1.64
C ALA A 123 -26.95 10.92 3.11
N GLY A 124 -27.61 11.88 3.76
CA GLY A 124 -27.34 12.24 5.16
C GLY A 124 -27.96 11.28 6.19
N ASP A 125 -28.53 10.16 5.74
CA ASP A 125 -29.28 9.18 6.53
C ASP A 125 -28.62 7.78 6.57
N MET A 126 -27.43 7.63 5.97
CA MET A 126 -26.56 6.45 6.06
C MET A 126 -25.33 6.75 6.92
N LEU A 127 -24.50 5.73 7.22
CA LEU A 127 -23.25 5.87 7.96
C LEU A 127 -22.10 5.17 7.27
N CYS A 128 -20.93 5.82 7.21
CA CYS A 128 -19.67 5.16 6.84
C CYS A 128 -19.12 4.40 8.05
N ALA A 129 -18.69 3.14 7.87
CA ALA A 129 -18.14 2.35 8.97
C ALA A 129 -16.83 2.96 9.53
N ASP A 130 -15.95 3.45 8.67
CA ASP A 130 -14.85 4.34 9.04
C ASP A 130 -15.33 5.79 9.23
N GLN A 131 -15.29 6.27 10.47
CA GLN A 131 -15.59 7.67 10.81
C GLN A 131 -14.43 8.62 10.48
N ASN A 132 -13.28 8.10 10.05
CA ASN A 132 -12.07 8.89 9.85
C ASN A 132 -11.68 9.10 8.37
N PHE A 133 -12.49 8.75 7.38
CA PHE A 133 -12.05 8.79 5.97
C PHE A 133 -11.66 10.21 5.49
N ASP A 134 -10.69 10.30 4.56
CA ASP A 134 -10.25 11.57 4.00
C ASP A 134 -11.10 12.05 2.81
N ILE A 135 -12.12 12.87 3.09
CA ILE A 135 -12.94 13.53 2.06
C ILE A 135 -12.12 14.45 1.13
N ALA A 136 -10.95 14.96 1.55
CA ALA A 136 -10.06 15.70 0.66
C ALA A 136 -9.35 14.79 -0.35
N GLN A 137 -9.18 13.49 -0.04
CA GLN A 137 -8.69 12.49 -1.00
C GLN A 137 -9.75 12.22 -2.08
N VAL A 138 -11.02 12.09 -1.69
CA VAL A 138 -12.15 11.93 -2.62
C VAL A 138 -12.21 13.07 -3.63
N ILE A 139 -12.12 14.33 -3.16
CA ILE A 139 -12.13 15.51 -4.04
C ILE A 139 -10.91 15.56 -4.96
N ARG A 140 -9.72 15.14 -4.48
CA ARG A 140 -8.51 15.04 -5.32
C ARG A 140 -8.62 13.95 -6.38
N PHE A 141 -9.22 12.81 -6.07
CA PHE A 141 -9.45 11.73 -7.03
C PHE A 141 -10.50 12.12 -8.08
N PHE A 142 -11.62 12.74 -7.68
CA PHE A 142 -12.59 13.32 -8.62
C PHE A 142 -11.90 14.29 -9.60
N ARG A 143 -11.09 15.24 -9.09
CA ARG A 143 -10.35 16.21 -9.91
C ARG A 143 -9.23 15.62 -10.77
N SER A 144 -8.83 14.35 -10.57
CA SER A 144 -7.81 13.69 -11.41
C SER A 144 -8.41 12.83 -12.54
N LYS A 145 -9.75 12.70 -12.60
CA LYS A 145 -10.45 11.90 -13.61
C LYS A 145 -11.28 12.79 -14.56
N PRO A 146 -11.32 12.51 -15.87
CA PRO A 146 -12.10 13.28 -16.85
C PRO A 146 -13.57 12.80 -16.89
N GLY A 147 -14.28 12.87 -15.75
CA GLY A 147 -15.66 12.43 -15.63
C GLY A 147 -16.24 12.55 -14.23
N GLU A 148 -17.38 11.90 -14.02
CA GLU A 148 -18.07 11.85 -12.72
C GLU A 148 -17.40 10.84 -11.77
N LEU A 149 -17.64 10.95 -10.46
CA LEU A 149 -17.17 9.97 -9.48
C LEU A 149 -18.32 9.36 -8.69
N ALA A 150 -18.32 8.03 -8.56
CA ALA A 150 -19.15 7.31 -7.62
C ALA A 150 -18.31 6.55 -6.59
N ILE A 151 -18.72 6.64 -5.33
CA ILE A 151 -18.14 5.84 -4.25
C ILE A 151 -18.76 4.44 -4.25
N TYR A 152 -17.91 3.43 -4.01
CA TYR A 152 -18.34 2.06 -3.81
C TYR A 152 -17.59 1.39 -2.65
N TYR A 153 -18.17 0.29 -2.16
CA TYR A 153 -17.61 -0.58 -1.14
C TYR A 153 -17.83 -2.05 -1.57
N GLU A 154 -17.34 -2.99 -0.79
CA GLU A 154 -17.47 -4.44 -1.01
C GLU A 154 -18.48 -4.98 0.00
N LEU A 155 -19.50 -5.72 -0.47
CA LEU A 155 -20.65 -6.14 0.35
C LEU A 155 -20.20 -6.89 1.63
N GLU A 156 -20.84 -6.57 2.76
CA GLU A 156 -20.58 -7.28 4.03
C GLU A 156 -21.35 -8.62 4.09
N GLU A 157 -20.85 -9.58 4.86
CA GLU A 157 -21.42 -10.94 4.96
C GLU A 157 -22.90 -10.90 5.38
N GLY A 158 -23.79 -11.30 4.47
CA GLY A 158 -25.25 -11.27 4.67
C GLY A 158 -25.98 -10.06 4.06
N GLU A 159 -25.29 -9.11 3.44
CA GLU A 159 -25.91 -8.19 2.50
C GLU A 159 -26.30 -8.90 1.18
N LYS A 160 -27.12 -8.25 0.34
CA LYS A 160 -27.60 -8.79 -0.94
C LYS A 160 -27.50 -7.76 -2.06
N ALA A 161 -27.06 -8.20 -3.24
CA ALA A 161 -26.98 -7.39 -4.45
C ALA A 161 -28.32 -6.74 -4.81
N SER A 162 -29.41 -7.49 -4.68
CA SER A 162 -30.82 -7.06 -4.85
C SER A 162 -31.29 -5.96 -3.87
N SER A 163 -30.43 -5.49 -2.96
CA SER A 163 -30.71 -4.38 -2.03
C SER A 163 -29.84 -3.12 -2.26
N ARG A 164 -28.94 -3.13 -3.25
CA ARG A 164 -27.96 -2.06 -3.53
C ARG A 164 -27.91 -1.74 -5.03
N GLY A 165 -27.28 -0.61 -5.38
CA GLY A 165 -26.78 -0.42 -6.74
C GLY A 165 -25.41 -1.08 -6.88
N ILE A 166 -25.21 -1.92 -7.88
CA ILE A 166 -23.97 -2.71 -8.08
C ILE A 166 -23.16 -2.13 -9.25
N VAL A 167 -21.83 -2.11 -9.13
CA VAL A 167 -20.92 -1.45 -10.08
C VAL A 167 -19.78 -2.35 -10.57
N GLU A 168 -19.74 -2.60 -11.88
CA GLU A 168 -18.65 -3.34 -12.53
C GLU A 168 -17.52 -2.37 -12.87
N VAL A 169 -16.51 -2.30 -12.00
CA VAL A 169 -15.39 -1.34 -12.09
C VAL A 169 -14.19 -1.96 -12.80
N CYS A 170 -13.66 -1.29 -13.83
CA CYS A 170 -12.40 -1.65 -14.49
C CYS A 170 -11.21 -1.38 -13.54
N PRO A 171 -10.39 -2.38 -13.16
CA PRO A 171 -9.33 -2.20 -12.18
C PRO A 171 -8.23 -1.24 -12.67
N ASP A 172 -7.87 -1.27 -13.95
CA ASP A 172 -6.73 -0.51 -14.50
C ASP A 172 -7.03 0.98 -14.76
N THR A 173 -8.32 1.33 -14.91
CA THR A 173 -8.76 2.70 -15.25
C THR A 173 -9.63 3.35 -14.17
N HIS A 174 -10.18 2.53 -13.28
CA HIS A 174 -11.27 2.84 -12.35
C HIS A 174 -12.57 3.29 -13.03
N ARG A 175 -12.73 3.15 -14.35
CA ARG A 175 -14.01 3.45 -15.02
C ARG A 175 -15.05 2.42 -14.60
N ILE A 176 -16.27 2.87 -14.30
CA ILE A 176 -17.43 1.99 -14.12
C ILE A 176 -17.94 1.62 -15.52
N ASN A 177 -17.92 0.33 -15.83
CA ASN A 177 -18.32 -0.21 -17.12
C ASN A 177 -19.85 -0.42 -17.19
N ARG A 178 -20.44 -0.92 -16.09
CA ARG A 178 -21.88 -1.10 -15.89
C ARG A 178 -22.27 -0.70 -14.47
N PHE A 179 -23.43 -0.08 -14.34
CA PHE A 179 -24.16 0.09 -13.09
C PHE A 179 -25.48 -0.67 -13.18
N LEU A 180 -25.89 -1.36 -12.13
CA LEU A 180 -27.15 -2.11 -12.06
C LEU A 180 -27.91 -1.70 -10.79
N GLU A 181 -29.14 -1.18 -10.91
CA GLU A 181 -29.98 -0.88 -9.73
C GLU A 181 -30.68 -2.15 -9.24
N LYS A 182 -30.26 -2.65 -8.07
CA LYS A 182 -30.86 -3.81 -7.37
C LYS A 182 -31.03 -5.05 -8.26
N PRO A 183 -29.96 -5.55 -8.90
CA PRO A 183 -30.03 -6.72 -9.76
C PRO A 183 -30.47 -7.97 -8.99
N GLU A 184 -31.14 -8.89 -9.70
CA GLU A 184 -31.25 -10.28 -9.28
C GLU A 184 -29.85 -10.91 -9.16
N GLU A 185 -29.68 -11.85 -8.24
CA GLU A 185 -28.37 -12.40 -7.82
C GLU A 185 -27.65 -13.19 -8.93
N GLU A 186 -28.31 -13.41 -10.08
CA GLU A 186 -27.77 -14.12 -11.26
C GLU A 186 -27.28 -13.17 -12.38
N LEU A 187 -27.43 -11.84 -12.24
CA LEU A 187 -27.16 -10.86 -13.31
C LEU A 187 -25.73 -10.28 -13.33
N THR A 188 -24.93 -10.50 -12.29
CA THR A 188 -23.53 -10.09 -12.18
C THR A 188 -22.81 -10.84 -11.05
N ASP A 189 -21.54 -11.19 -11.27
CA ASP A 189 -20.65 -11.74 -10.23
C ASP A 189 -20.03 -10.64 -9.33
N SER A 190 -20.49 -9.38 -9.45
CA SER A 190 -19.89 -8.23 -8.77
C SER A 190 -20.48 -7.99 -7.37
N GLU A 191 -19.65 -8.14 -6.34
CA GLU A 191 -19.97 -7.80 -4.94
C GLU A 191 -19.68 -6.33 -4.60
N LEU A 192 -19.54 -5.45 -5.60
CA LEU A 192 -19.19 -4.05 -5.43
C LEU A 192 -20.44 -3.15 -5.38
N ALA A 193 -20.81 -2.70 -4.18
CA ALA A 193 -22.00 -1.89 -3.95
C ALA A 193 -21.68 -0.39 -3.93
N SER A 194 -22.47 0.40 -4.65
CA SER A 194 -22.43 1.87 -4.61
C SER A 194 -23.52 2.43 -3.71
N VAL A 195 -23.18 3.51 -3.00
CA VAL A 195 -24.08 4.28 -2.14
C VAL A 195 -24.32 5.66 -2.72
N VAL A 196 -25.29 6.41 -2.17
CA VAL A 196 -25.50 7.82 -2.54
C VAL A 196 -24.39 8.68 -1.92
N PHE A 197 -23.24 8.64 -2.57
CA PHE A 197 -22.06 9.47 -2.35
C PHE A 197 -21.38 9.62 -3.71
N TYR A 198 -21.71 10.71 -4.41
CA TYR A 198 -21.29 10.97 -5.79
C TYR A 198 -20.68 12.37 -5.92
N CYS A 199 -19.74 12.54 -6.85
CA CYS A 199 -19.30 13.86 -7.31
C CYS A 199 -19.69 14.04 -8.78
N LEU A 200 -20.43 15.11 -9.07
CA LEU A 200 -20.87 15.48 -10.41
C LEU A 200 -20.19 16.76 -10.86
N GLN A 201 -19.72 16.79 -12.12
CA GLN A 201 -19.17 17.98 -12.76
C GLN A 201 -20.27 19.00 -13.05
N GLY A 202 -19.96 20.29 -12.90
CA GLY A 202 -20.91 21.39 -13.18
C GLY A 202 -21.52 21.34 -14.59
N SER A 203 -20.73 20.88 -15.58
CA SER A 203 -21.15 20.65 -16.97
C SER A 203 -22.17 19.52 -17.15
N SER A 204 -22.15 18.52 -16.27
CA SER A 204 -22.96 17.29 -16.38
C SER A 204 -24.30 17.39 -15.66
N LEU A 205 -24.52 18.45 -14.88
CA LEU A 205 -25.79 18.70 -14.17
C LEU A 205 -27.00 18.83 -15.11
N CYS A 206 -26.78 19.08 -16.41
CA CYS A 206 -27.84 19.11 -17.42
C CYS A 206 -28.53 17.74 -17.63
N TYR A 207 -27.82 16.63 -17.43
CA TYR A 207 -28.37 15.28 -17.58
C TYR A 207 -29.45 14.94 -16.55
N LEU A 208 -29.45 15.61 -15.39
CA LEU A 208 -30.50 15.49 -14.38
C LEU A 208 -31.86 15.92 -14.96
N SER A 209 -31.91 17.06 -15.66
CA SER A 209 -33.14 17.55 -16.31
C SER A 209 -33.59 16.66 -17.46
N GLU A 210 -32.67 16.10 -18.24
CA GLU A 210 -33.01 15.14 -19.29
C GLU A 210 -33.61 13.86 -18.68
N PHE A 211 -32.94 13.24 -17.72
CA PHE A 211 -33.40 12.03 -17.05
C PHE A 211 -34.78 12.21 -16.39
N LEU A 212 -35.02 13.34 -15.72
CA LEU A 212 -36.30 13.65 -15.10
C LEU A 212 -37.44 13.89 -16.11
N SER A 213 -37.12 14.28 -17.34
CA SER A 213 -38.11 14.38 -18.43
C SER A 213 -38.49 13.01 -19.02
N LEU A 214 -37.56 12.04 -18.99
CA LEU A 214 -37.79 10.66 -19.42
C LEU A 214 -38.50 9.81 -18.35
N ASN A 215 -38.35 10.17 -17.07
CA ASN A 215 -38.85 9.42 -15.92
C ASN A 215 -39.90 10.24 -15.12
N PRO A 216 -41.17 10.27 -15.57
CA PRO A 216 -42.21 11.11 -14.99
C PRO A 216 -42.76 10.59 -13.65
N GLN A 217 -42.58 9.31 -13.31
CA GLN A 217 -43.05 8.73 -12.04
C GLN A 217 -41.97 8.82 -10.96
N ALA A 218 -42.36 9.10 -9.71
CA ALA A 218 -41.43 9.37 -8.63
C ALA A 218 -40.58 8.17 -8.16
N GLN A 219 -41.02 6.94 -8.47
CA GLN A 219 -40.29 5.71 -8.15
C GLN A 219 -39.06 5.49 -9.04
N ASP A 220 -39.14 5.92 -10.31
CA ASP A 220 -38.08 5.72 -11.31
C ASP A 220 -36.93 6.73 -11.11
N ARG A 221 -37.17 7.78 -10.31
CA ARG A 221 -36.23 8.89 -10.05
C ARG A 221 -35.21 8.59 -8.94
N SER A 222 -34.80 7.32 -8.79
CA SER A 222 -33.71 6.93 -7.90
C SER A 222 -32.34 7.25 -8.52
N PHE A 223 -31.31 7.43 -7.68
CA PHE A 223 -29.95 7.55 -8.19
C PHE A 223 -29.48 6.28 -8.92
N GLY A 224 -29.95 5.10 -8.51
CA GLY A 224 -29.59 3.85 -9.19
C GLY A 224 -30.04 3.83 -10.65
N HIS A 225 -31.32 4.12 -10.92
CA HIS A 225 -31.82 4.23 -12.29
C HIS A 225 -31.14 5.37 -13.07
N PHE A 226 -30.76 6.48 -12.41
CA PHE A 226 -30.00 7.56 -13.04
C PHE A 226 -28.60 7.11 -13.46
N TRP A 227 -27.83 6.45 -12.58
CA TRP A 227 -26.49 5.97 -12.91
C TRP A 227 -26.52 4.81 -13.92
N GLU A 228 -27.47 3.89 -13.82
CA GLU A 228 -27.72 2.84 -14.82
C GLU A 228 -27.99 3.46 -16.21
N TRP A 229 -28.83 4.50 -16.29
CA TRP A 229 -29.07 5.23 -17.53
C TRP A 229 -27.84 6.00 -18.02
N LEU A 230 -27.15 6.71 -17.11
CA LEU A 230 -26.04 7.60 -17.46
C LEU A 230 -24.79 6.83 -17.92
N ILE A 231 -24.52 5.68 -17.28
CA ILE A 231 -23.41 4.79 -17.60
C ILE A 231 -23.81 3.87 -18.76
N ASN A 232 -24.84 3.04 -18.61
CA ASN A 232 -25.08 1.96 -19.57
C ASN A 232 -25.67 2.49 -20.90
N LYS A 233 -26.53 3.53 -20.85
CA LYS A 233 -27.26 4.05 -22.03
C LYS A 233 -26.65 5.33 -22.61
N LYS A 234 -26.18 6.26 -21.76
CA LYS A 234 -25.51 7.51 -22.20
C LYS A 234 -23.99 7.39 -22.32
N GLN A 235 -23.38 6.34 -21.77
CA GLN A 235 -21.93 6.05 -21.89
C GLN A 235 -21.01 7.17 -21.36
N LEU A 236 -21.52 8.02 -20.47
CA LEU A 236 -20.74 9.09 -19.85
C LEU A 236 -19.57 8.50 -19.04
N PRO A 237 -18.37 9.10 -19.03
CA PRO A 237 -17.29 8.66 -18.16
C PRO A 237 -17.67 8.84 -16.68
N VAL A 238 -17.88 7.73 -15.99
CA VAL A 238 -18.03 7.68 -14.53
C VAL A 238 -16.94 6.77 -13.99
N PHE A 239 -16.27 7.22 -12.94
CA PHE A 239 -15.19 6.50 -12.26
C PHE A 239 -15.66 6.03 -10.89
N GLY A 240 -15.08 4.94 -10.41
CA GLY A 240 -15.28 4.40 -9.06
C GLY A 240 -14.12 4.75 -8.14
N MET A 241 -14.40 4.95 -6.85
CA MET A 241 -13.39 4.94 -5.78
C MET A 241 -13.86 4.03 -4.65
N LYS A 242 -13.01 3.09 -4.23
CA LYS A 242 -13.31 2.11 -3.18
C LYS A 242 -13.05 2.73 -1.80
N LEU A 243 -14.05 2.71 -0.93
CA LEU A 243 -13.84 2.87 0.52
C LEU A 243 -13.48 1.51 1.15
N PRO A 244 -12.59 1.49 2.15
CA PRO A 244 -12.04 0.24 2.71
C PRO A 244 -12.99 -0.43 3.73
N THR A 245 -14.18 0.11 3.95
CA THR A 245 -15.16 -0.37 4.94
C THR A 245 -16.57 -0.14 4.41
N GLY A 246 -17.55 -0.94 4.86
CA GLY A 246 -18.93 -0.85 4.40
C GLY A 246 -19.69 0.39 4.87
N PHE A 247 -20.91 0.52 4.34
CA PHE A 247 -21.87 1.54 4.75
C PHE A 247 -23.06 0.92 5.45
N GLN A 248 -23.44 1.49 6.59
CA GLN A 248 -24.53 1.02 7.43
C GLN A 248 -25.75 1.95 7.32
N LEU A 249 -26.92 1.42 7.66
CA LEU A 249 -28.23 2.10 7.61
C LEU A 249 -28.70 2.57 6.19
N ILE A 250 -28.18 1.98 5.11
CA ILE A 250 -28.55 2.33 3.72
C ILE A 250 -30.03 2.01 3.44
N GLY A 251 -30.78 2.97 2.89
CA GLY A 251 -32.12 2.75 2.34
C GLY A 251 -33.20 2.43 3.39
N GLN A 252 -34.07 1.46 3.08
CA GLN A 252 -35.07 0.93 4.02
C GLN A 252 -34.39 -0.04 4.99
N VAL A 253 -34.54 0.24 6.30
CA VAL A 253 -33.87 -0.49 7.38
C VAL A 253 -34.86 -0.83 8.48
N GLY A 254 -34.60 -1.92 9.22
CA GLY A 254 -35.37 -2.31 10.38
C GLY A 254 -34.75 -1.85 11.70
N LEU A 255 -35.53 -1.97 12.79
CA LEU A 255 -35.07 -1.77 14.15
C LEU A 255 -33.96 -2.77 14.54
N SER A 256 -33.95 -3.95 13.93
CA SER A 256 -32.85 -4.92 14.00
C SER A 256 -31.52 -4.32 13.56
N ASP A 257 -31.51 -3.54 12.49
CA ASP A 257 -30.28 -3.05 11.86
C ASP A 257 -29.77 -1.79 12.58
N TYR A 258 -30.71 -0.96 13.05
CA TYR A 258 -30.45 0.10 14.02
C TYR A 258 -29.84 -0.44 15.33
N THR A 259 -30.36 -1.54 15.87
CA THR A 259 -29.84 -2.15 17.11
C THR A 259 -28.49 -2.85 16.89
N LYS A 260 -28.30 -3.55 15.76
CA LYS A 260 -26.99 -4.10 15.34
C LYS A 260 -25.95 -2.98 15.29
N TRP A 261 -26.28 -1.85 14.67
CA TRP A 261 -25.39 -0.69 14.58
C TRP A 261 -24.97 -0.16 15.96
N LEU A 262 -25.94 0.08 16.85
CA LEU A 262 -25.65 0.51 18.23
C LEU A 262 -24.76 -0.49 18.98
N THR A 263 -24.95 -1.79 18.76
CA THR A 263 -24.14 -2.84 19.42
C THR A 263 -22.73 -2.93 18.82
N HIS A 264 -22.58 -2.90 17.49
CA HIS A 264 -21.30 -3.00 16.79
C HIS A 264 -20.33 -1.89 17.17
N TYR A 265 -20.82 -0.65 17.29
CA TYR A 265 -19.96 0.44 17.75
C TYR A 265 -19.75 0.49 19.27
N SER A 266 -20.70 0.01 20.08
CA SER A 266 -20.47 -0.13 21.53
C SER A 266 -19.32 -1.10 21.83
N ALA A 267 -19.18 -2.16 21.03
CA ALA A 267 -18.06 -3.10 21.13
C ALA A 267 -16.69 -2.49 20.75
N LYS A 268 -16.67 -1.44 19.91
CA LYS A 268 -15.45 -0.71 19.51
C LYS A 268 -14.99 0.35 20.51
N GLN A 269 -15.75 0.61 21.59
CA GLN A 269 -15.34 1.52 22.67
C GLN A 269 -14.64 0.82 23.85
N VAL A 270 -14.35 -0.48 23.74
CA VAL A 270 -13.49 -1.19 24.71
C VAL A 270 -12.05 -1.14 24.23
N ASP A 271 -11.16 -0.57 25.05
CA ASP A 271 -9.70 -0.60 24.85
C ASP A 271 -9.17 -2.04 24.78
N GLN A 272 -9.16 -2.62 23.58
CA GLN A 272 -8.22 -3.68 23.25
C GLN A 272 -6.99 -3.00 22.63
N PRO A 273 -5.83 -2.96 23.31
CA PRO A 273 -4.64 -2.31 22.78
C PRO A 273 -4.28 -2.93 21.43
N ALA A 274 -4.27 -2.09 20.39
CA ALA A 274 -4.15 -2.53 19.00
C ALA A 274 -2.95 -3.45 18.83
N ARG A 275 -3.20 -4.69 18.35
CA ARG A 275 -2.16 -5.72 18.26
C ARG A 275 -1.07 -5.25 17.29
N PRO A 276 0.21 -5.17 17.72
CA PRO A 276 1.27 -4.64 16.87
C PRO A 276 1.45 -5.51 15.62
N ILE A 277 1.35 -4.90 14.45
CA ILE A 277 1.63 -5.56 13.17
C ILE A 277 3.15 -5.56 13.00
N ILE A 278 3.76 -6.70 13.33
CA ILE A 278 5.20 -6.93 13.17
C ILE A 278 5.44 -7.68 11.86
N ARG A 279 6.39 -7.18 11.04
CA ARG A 279 6.83 -7.83 9.80
C ARG A 279 8.34 -7.73 9.66
N ARG A 280 8.99 -8.89 9.51
CA ARG A 280 10.43 -9.05 9.28
C ARG A 280 10.70 -9.30 7.80
N SER A 281 11.86 -8.86 7.32
CA SER A 281 12.43 -9.22 6.02
C SER A 281 13.89 -9.59 6.21
N TYR A 282 14.32 -10.68 5.59
CA TYR A 282 15.70 -11.17 5.69
C TYR A 282 16.63 -10.48 4.67
N ALA A 283 17.92 -10.48 4.97
CA ALA A 283 18.96 -10.03 4.05
C ALA A 283 19.24 -11.07 2.96
N ARG A 284 20.02 -10.69 1.95
CA ARG A 284 20.42 -11.55 0.83
C ARG A 284 21.93 -11.62 0.65
N VAL A 285 22.41 -12.73 0.09
CA VAL A 285 23.79 -12.91 -0.36
C VAL A 285 23.81 -13.32 -1.84
N GLY A 286 24.60 -12.62 -2.66
CA GLY A 286 24.74 -12.90 -4.09
C GLY A 286 25.75 -14.03 -4.35
N LEU A 287 25.26 -15.21 -4.73
CA LEU A 287 26.08 -16.39 -4.99
C LEU A 287 26.84 -16.25 -6.31
N MET A 288 26.18 -15.94 -7.43
CA MET A 288 26.81 -15.89 -8.77
C MET A 288 26.34 -14.71 -9.63
N GLY A 289 27.17 -14.32 -10.60
CA GLY A 289 26.81 -13.39 -11.69
C GLY A 289 27.10 -11.91 -11.45
N ASN A 290 27.50 -11.55 -10.24
CA ASN A 290 27.56 -10.15 -9.80
C ASN A 290 28.80 -9.43 -10.35
N PRO A 291 28.65 -8.30 -11.05
CA PRO A 291 27.55 -7.32 -10.93
C PRO A 291 26.63 -7.23 -12.18
N SER A 292 26.44 -8.31 -12.94
CA SER A 292 25.82 -8.24 -14.28
C SER A 292 24.33 -7.92 -14.31
N ASP A 293 23.62 -7.93 -13.18
CA ASP A 293 22.20 -7.56 -13.09
C ASP A 293 21.94 -6.09 -13.46
N GLY A 294 22.91 -5.19 -13.23
CA GLY A 294 22.85 -3.80 -13.72
C GLY A 294 23.12 -3.63 -15.23
N PHE A 295 23.36 -4.73 -15.96
CA PHE A 295 23.93 -4.75 -17.31
C PHE A 295 23.25 -5.76 -18.25
N ASN A 296 21.97 -6.06 -17.99
CA ASN A 296 21.16 -7.06 -18.72
C ASN A 296 21.71 -8.51 -18.63
N GLY A 297 22.41 -8.85 -17.54
CA GLY A 297 22.99 -10.17 -17.29
C GLY A 297 22.13 -11.07 -16.40
N LYS A 298 22.78 -12.02 -15.73
CA LYS A 298 22.13 -13.08 -14.92
C LYS A 298 22.81 -13.22 -13.58
N THR A 299 22.05 -13.48 -12.52
CA THR A 299 22.57 -13.68 -11.16
C THR A 299 21.86 -14.81 -10.42
N ILE A 300 22.54 -15.39 -9.43
CA ILE A 300 21.95 -16.30 -8.44
C ILE A 300 22.18 -15.70 -7.07
N ALA A 301 21.15 -15.60 -6.24
CA ALA A 301 21.24 -15.09 -4.87
C ALA A 301 20.36 -15.90 -3.91
N MET A 302 20.67 -15.81 -2.63
CA MET A 302 20.00 -16.55 -1.56
C MET A 302 19.66 -15.64 -0.38
N SER A 303 18.48 -15.79 0.20
CA SER A 303 18.08 -15.11 1.44
C SER A 303 18.73 -15.79 2.66
N ILE A 304 19.22 -14.99 3.61
CA ILE A 304 19.99 -15.45 4.78
C ILE A 304 19.35 -14.98 6.08
N SER A 305 19.10 -15.90 7.02
CA SER A 305 18.38 -15.58 8.26
C SER A 305 19.26 -14.86 9.31
N ASN A 306 20.59 -14.89 9.13
CA ASN A 306 21.57 -14.24 9.99
C ASN A 306 21.29 -12.73 10.19
N PHE A 307 20.82 -12.04 9.15
CA PHE A 307 20.59 -10.61 9.15
C PHE A 307 19.18 -10.27 8.65
N TRP A 308 18.55 -9.27 9.26
CA TRP A 308 17.15 -8.90 9.00
C TRP A 308 16.89 -7.42 9.30
N ALA A 309 15.80 -6.92 8.71
CA ALA A 309 15.14 -5.67 9.11
C ALA A 309 13.68 -6.00 9.49
N GLU A 310 13.21 -5.45 10.59
CA GLU A 310 11.86 -5.63 11.10
C GLU A 310 11.16 -4.29 11.25
N VAL A 311 9.89 -4.22 10.89
CA VAL A 311 9.03 -3.05 11.07
C VAL A 311 7.88 -3.44 11.99
N THR A 312 7.59 -2.57 12.97
CA THR A 312 6.39 -2.66 13.82
C THR A 312 5.50 -1.46 13.54
N LEU A 313 4.24 -1.72 13.20
CA LEU A 313 3.17 -0.73 13.13
C LEU A 313 2.20 -0.97 14.29
N VAL A 314 1.84 0.09 15.01
CA VAL A 314 0.83 0.08 16.10
C VAL A 314 -0.12 1.26 15.87
N GLU A 315 -1.41 1.09 16.10
CA GLU A 315 -2.36 2.22 16.11
C GLU A 315 -2.00 3.23 17.22
N SER A 316 -2.18 4.53 16.96
CA SER A 316 -1.91 5.60 17.95
C SER A 316 -2.65 6.88 17.59
N GLU A 317 -2.86 7.79 18.56
CA GLU A 317 -3.58 9.06 18.34
C GLU A 317 -2.95 9.96 17.27
N THR A 318 -1.61 9.90 17.13
CA THR A 318 -0.82 10.71 16.19
C THR A 318 0.08 9.84 15.33
N LEU A 319 0.34 10.27 14.08
CA LEU A 319 1.25 9.59 13.16
C LEU A 319 2.69 9.83 13.63
N VAL A 320 3.31 8.82 14.23
CA VAL A 320 4.66 8.90 14.79
C VAL A 320 5.59 7.95 14.04
N LEU A 321 6.66 8.50 13.48
CA LEU A 321 7.77 7.70 12.95
C LEU A 321 8.90 7.75 13.98
N LEU A 322 9.08 6.66 14.73
CA LEU A 322 10.06 6.63 15.82
C LEU A 322 11.49 6.50 15.25
N PRO A 323 12.42 7.40 15.59
CA PRO A 323 13.83 7.22 15.27
C PRO A 323 14.38 6.01 16.02
N HIS A 324 15.19 5.19 15.35
CA HIS A 324 15.83 4.05 15.98
C HIS A 324 17.03 4.55 16.81
N PRO A 325 17.17 4.23 18.13
CA PRO A 325 18.18 4.85 19.00
C PRO A 325 19.63 4.82 18.48
N LEU A 326 20.08 3.68 17.94
CA LEU A 326 21.42 3.55 17.33
C LEU A 326 21.51 4.04 15.88
N ASN A 327 20.42 3.94 15.10
CA ASN A 327 20.45 4.11 13.65
C ASN A 327 19.96 5.50 13.16
N ASP A 328 19.13 6.19 13.94
CA ASP A 328 18.74 7.59 13.72
C ASP A 328 19.05 8.42 14.98
N PRO A 329 20.29 8.44 15.50
CA PRO A 329 20.62 9.11 16.74
C PRO A 329 20.42 10.63 16.63
N THR A 330 19.54 11.18 17.47
CA THR A 330 19.28 12.62 17.60
C THR A 330 20.04 13.26 18.77
N GLU A 331 20.61 12.45 19.65
CA GLU A 331 21.33 12.86 20.86
C GLU A 331 22.70 12.16 20.91
N PHE A 332 23.73 12.89 21.38
CA PHE A 332 25.13 12.44 21.37
C PHE A 332 25.82 12.90 22.65
N GLY A 333 26.73 12.07 23.20
CA GLY A 333 27.49 12.41 24.41
C GLY A 333 28.39 13.63 24.24
N SER A 334 28.88 13.89 23.03
CA SER A 334 29.69 15.05 22.67
C SER A 334 29.70 15.29 21.15
N LEU A 335 30.22 16.46 20.74
CA LEU A 335 30.52 16.75 19.34
C LEU A 335 31.56 15.78 18.74
N GLN A 336 32.45 15.21 19.56
CA GLN A 336 33.43 14.22 19.12
C GLN A 336 32.77 12.88 18.80
N ASP A 337 31.76 12.48 19.57
CA ASP A 337 30.97 11.26 19.32
C ASP A 337 30.13 11.42 18.05
N LEU A 338 29.45 12.57 17.89
CA LEU A 338 28.75 12.93 16.66
C LEU A 338 29.67 12.87 15.43
N PHE A 339 30.88 13.42 15.52
CA PHE A 339 31.86 13.36 14.43
C PHE A 339 32.28 11.91 14.12
N CYS A 340 32.59 11.10 15.14
CA CYS A 340 32.99 9.71 14.96
C CYS A 340 31.88 8.86 14.33
N ILE A 341 30.65 8.97 14.83
CA ILE A 341 29.48 8.23 14.33
C ILE A 341 29.13 8.68 12.92
N SER A 342 28.99 9.99 12.68
CA SER A 342 28.64 10.52 11.34
C SER A 342 29.68 10.16 10.27
N ARG A 343 30.98 10.09 10.64
CA ARG A 343 32.04 9.68 9.71
C ARG A 343 31.97 8.20 9.36
N LYS A 344 31.50 7.33 10.28
CA LYS A 344 31.41 5.87 10.09
C LYS A 344 30.10 5.44 9.45
N GLU A 345 28.98 6.01 9.89
CA GLU A 345 27.62 5.54 9.55
C GLU A 345 26.83 6.53 8.68
N GLY A 346 27.43 7.68 8.36
CA GLY A 346 26.79 8.76 7.61
C GLY A 346 25.77 9.55 8.43
N TYR A 347 25.05 10.45 7.75
CA TYR A 347 24.04 11.33 8.33
C TYR A 347 22.59 10.82 8.14
N LEU A 348 22.42 9.63 7.56
CA LEU A 348 21.16 9.21 6.93
C LEU A 348 20.75 7.78 7.33
N GLY A 349 19.97 7.66 8.41
CA GLY A 349 19.40 6.40 8.86
C GLY A 349 18.15 5.95 8.11
N GLY A 350 17.35 5.08 8.75
CA GLY A 350 16.14 4.46 8.21
C GLY A 350 14.87 5.31 8.34
N LEU A 351 14.86 6.35 9.18
CA LEU A 351 13.68 7.22 9.37
C LEU A 351 13.19 7.84 8.04
N ARG A 352 14.11 8.23 7.16
CA ARG A 352 13.79 8.73 5.81
C ARG A 352 13.13 7.68 4.92
N LEU A 353 13.44 6.40 5.11
CA LEU A 353 12.87 5.28 4.35
C LEU A 353 11.43 5.02 4.82
N LEU A 354 11.15 5.15 6.12
CA LEU A 354 9.78 5.14 6.66
C LEU A 354 8.97 6.31 6.10
N GLN A 355 9.50 7.54 6.15
CA GLN A 355 8.85 8.74 5.59
C GLN A 355 8.54 8.59 4.09
N ALA A 356 9.53 8.16 3.29
CA ALA A 356 9.35 7.92 1.87
C ALA A 356 8.30 6.83 1.61
N THR A 357 8.33 5.73 2.39
CA THR A 357 7.33 4.65 2.30
C THR A 357 5.92 5.15 2.59
N CYS A 358 5.70 5.94 3.64
CA CYS A 358 4.39 6.49 3.96
C CYS A 358 3.89 7.47 2.88
N LYS A 359 4.74 8.39 2.40
CA LYS A 359 4.44 9.28 1.27
C LYS A 359 4.02 8.48 0.03
N LYS A 360 4.79 7.44 -0.30
CA LYS A 360 4.58 6.61 -1.48
C LYS A 360 3.34 5.72 -1.37
N PHE A 361 3.08 5.11 -0.21
CA PHE A 361 1.86 4.35 0.05
C PHE A 361 0.61 5.23 -0.10
N TYR A 362 0.64 6.46 0.41
CA TYR A 362 -0.44 7.42 0.20
C TYR A 362 -0.61 7.78 -1.30
N GLN A 363 0.48 7.99 -2.04
CA GLN A 363 0.42 8.23 -3.49
C GLN A 363 -0.18 7.04 -4.27
N PHE A 364 0.20 5.80 -3.92
CA PHE A 364 -0.38 4.58 -4.48
C PHE A 364 -1.90 4.55 -4.27
N CYS A 365 -2.36 4.53 -3.01
CA CYS A 365 -3.80 4.53 -2.70
C CYS A 365 -4.57 5.69 -3.34
N SER A 366 -3.97 6.90 -3.44
CA SER A 366 -4.59 8.05 -4.10
C SER A 366 -4.62 7.99 -5.63
N ASN A 367 -3.77 7.18 -6.27
CA ASN A 367 -3.80 6.96 -7.71
C ASN A 367 -4.77 5.83 -8.06
N ASP A 368 -4.71 4.74 -7.31
CA ASP A 368 -5.42 3.48 -7.51
C ASP A 368 -6.85 3.48 -6.92
N GLY A 369 -7.38 4.65 -6.57
CA GLY A 369 -8.78 4.83 -6.15
C GLY A 369 -9.13 4.19 -4.80
N ILE A 370 -8.16 4.03 -3.91
CA ILE A 370 -8.33 3.45 -2.56
C ILE A 370 -8.37 4.60 -1.54
N ALA A 371 -9.52 4.86 -0.94
CA ALA A 371 -9.62 5.84 0.15
C ALA A 371 -8.91 5.33 1.42
N LEU A 372 -8.17 6.22 2.08
CA LEU A 372 -7.51 5.96 3.35
C LEU A 372 -8.27 6.58 4.52
N THR A 373 -8.20 5.91 5.66
CA THR A 373 -8.70 6.42 6.94
C THR A 373 -7.67 7.42 7.52
N LYS A 374 -8.12 8.38 8.33
CA LYS A 374 -7.23 9.23 9.17
C LYS A 374 -6.79 8.52 10.46
N GLN A 375 -6.93 7.19 10.55
CA GLN A 375 -6.44 6.45 11.72
C GLN A 375 -4.91 6.54 11.73
N ASN A 376 -4.39 7.09 12.81
CA ASN A 376 -2.98 7.36 12.97
C ASN A 376 -2.25 6.11 13.51
N PHE A 377 -0.93 6.05 13.29
CA PHE A 377 -0.12 4.92 13.71
C PHE A 377 1.30 5.32 14.09
N THR A 378 1.88 4.55 14.99
CA THR A 378 3.29 4.58 15.37
C THR A 378 4.04 3.53 14.56
N LEU A 379 4.99 3.97 13.74
CA LEU A 379 5.85 3.12 12.93
C LEU A 379 7.28 3.18 13.47
N LYS A 380 7.86 2.01 13.75
CA LYS A 380 9.27 1.86 14.15
C LYS A 380 9.92 0.72 13.37
N TYR A 381 11.24 0.72 13.32
CA TYR A 381 12.02 -0.38 12.77
C TYR A 381 13.17 -0.78 13.69
N ASP A 382 13.65 -2.01 13.51
CA ASP A 382 14.85 -2.57 14.11
C ASP A 382 15.63 -3.33 13.02
N THR A 383 16.96 -3.38 13.10
CA THR A 383 17.78 -4.11 12.15
C THR A 383 19.17 -4.45 12.70
N ASN A 384 19.63 -5.66 12.40
CA ASN A 384 21.01 -6.09 12.65
C ASN A 384 21.87 -6.14 11.37
N ILE A 385 21.37 -5.63 10.23
CA ILE A 385 22.11 -5.57 8.96
C ILE A 385 23.22 -4.49 9.08
N PRO A 386 24.51 -4.82 8.88
CA PRO A 386 25.58 -3.82 8.88
C PRO A 386 25.41 -2.78 7.76
N ARG A 387 25.74 -1.51 8.05
CA ARG A 387 25.53 -0.38 7.13
C ARG A 387 26.45 -0.37 5.91
N GLN A 388 26.09 -1.14 4.89
CA GLN A 388 26.33 -0.82 3.49
C GLN A 388 25.01 -0.96 2.70
N VAL A 389 24.93 -0.35 1.51
CA VAL A 389 23.65 0.08 0.90
C VAL A 389 22.81 -1.06 0.28
N ASP A 390 21.50 -0.78 0.11
CA ASP A 390 20.49 -1.39 -0.80
C ASP A 390 19.43 -2.36 -0.21
N LEU A 391 18.19 -2.23 -0.73
CA LEU A 391 16.94 -2.95 -0.37
C LEU A 391 15.89 -2.81 -1.55
N PRO A 392 14.54 -2.95 -1.36
CA PRO A 392 13.58 -4.02 -1.75
C PRO A 392 12.75 -3.75 -3.06
N LYS A 393 11.79 -4.52 -3.63
CA LYS A 393 11.28 -5.93 -3.64
C LYS A 393 10.29 -6.10 -4.88
N PRO A 394 10.60 -6.71 -6.05
CA PRO A 394 9.84 -6.75 -7.33
C PRO A 394 8.88 -5.62 -7.77
N VAL A 395 7.56 -5.66 -7.54
CA VAL A 395 6.72 -4.47 -7.91
C VAL A 395 7.14 -3.26 -7.07
N ARG A 396 7.48 -3.52 -5.80
CA ARG A 396 8.19 -2.59 -4.91
C ARG A 396 9.60 -2.26 -5.44
N ALA A 397 10.22 -3.05 -6.32
CA ALA A 397 11.53 -2.76 -6.90
C ALA A 397 11.48 -1.67 -7.97
N ASN A 398 10.51 -1.68 -8.88
CA ASN A 398 10.35 -0.56 -9.83
C ASN A 398 9.89 0.70 -9.07
N PHE A 399 9.03 0.54 -8.07
CA PHE A 399 8.56 1.63 -7.23
C PHE A 399 9.67 2.26 -6.37
N ILE A 400 10.51 1.44 -5.73
CA ILE A 400 11.63 1.90 -4.91
C ILE A 400 12.84 2.28 -5.78
N LEU A 401 12.97 1.77 -7.00
CA LEU A 401 13.88 2.36 -7.99
C LEU A 401 13.54 3.85 -8.16
N ASN A 402 12.29 4.20 -8.46
CA ASN A 402 11.89 5.59 -8.64
C ASN A 402 12.02 6.43 -7.35
N VAL A 403 11.84 5.85 -6.16
CA VAL A 403 12.18 6.54 -4.89
C VAL A 403 13.68 6.80 -4.78
N GLU A 404 14.49 5.79 -5.08
CA GLU A 404 15.94 5.85 -4.92
C GLU A 404 16.60 6.72 -5.98
N THR A 405 16.22 6.64 -7.25
CA THR A 405 16.76 7.47 -8.34
C THR A 405 16.14 8.87 -8.37
N ASP A 406 14.81 8.96 -8.41
CA ASP A 406 14.11 10.19 -8.79
C ASP A 406 13.85 11.11 -7.59
N GLU A 407 13.78 10.55 -6.38
CA GLU A 407 13.56 11.32 -5.14
C GLU A 407 14.76 11.33 -4.17
N LEU A 408 15.71 10.39 -4.28
CA LEU A 408 16.89 10.29 -3.38
C LEU A 408 18.27 10.29 -4.10
N SER A 409 18.32 10.21 -5.43
CA SER A 409 19.56 10.18 -6.25
C SER A 409 20.60 9.08 -5.88
N ILE A 410 20.14 7.89 -5.49
CA ILE A 410 20.94 6.69 -5.18
C ILE A 410 21.08 5.81 -6.44
N THR A 411 22.20 5.08 -6.56
CA THR A 411 22.46 4.12 -7.65
C THR A 411 22.51 2.69 -7.10
N ALA A 412 21.52 1.86 -7.46
CA ALA A 412 21.34 0.49 -6.97
C ALA A 412 21.19 -0.55 -8.11
N GLY A 413 21.30 -1.84 -7.76
CA GLY A 413 21.12 -2.99 -8.66
C GLY A 413 19.68 -3.52 -8.76
N LEU A 414 19.48 -4.61 -9.53
CA LEU A 414 18.18 -5.26 -9.71
C LEU A 414 18.03 -6.55 -8.88
N GLN A 415 19.10 -7.33 -8.73
CA GLN A 415 19.02 -8.67 -8.13
C GLN A 415 18.50 -8.68 -6.69
N ASP A 416 18.94 -7.69 -5.91
CA ASP A 416 18.83 -7.66 -4.44
C ASP A 416 17.36 -7.74 -4.01
N ARG A 417 16.55 -7.06 -4.81
CA ARG A 417 15.14 -6.87 -4.60
C ARG A 417 14.39 -8.15 -4.90
N VAL A 418 14.75 -8.86 -5.99
CA VAL A 418 14.07 -10.08 -6.45
C VAL A 418 14.17 -11.19 -5.42
N VAL A 419 15.39 -11.57 -5.02
CA VAL A 419 15.60 -12.60 -3.99
C VAL A 419 14.94 -12.22 -2.66
N GLN A 420 14.84 -10.94 -2.33
CA GLN A 420 14.11 -10.47 -1.16
C GLN A 420 12.57 -10.65 -1.28
N VAL A 421 11.95 -10.79 -2.45
CA VAL A 421 10.51 -11.17 -2.56
C VAL A 421 10.32 -12.67 -2.61
N TYR A 422 11.07 -13.33 -3.48
CA TYR A 422 10.89 -14.75 -3.76
C TYR A 422 11.39 -15.61 -2.60
N GLU A 423 12.35 -15.10 -1.84
CA GLU A 423 13.02 -15.75 -0.71
C GLU A 423 13.64 -17.11 -1.12
N GLY A 424 14.25 -17.84 -0.18
CA GLY A 424 15.00 -19.05 -0.54
C GLY A 424 16.23 -18.79 -1.42
N LEU A 425 16.44 -19.65 -2.43
CA LEU A 425 17.49 -19.58 -3.44
C LEU A 425 16.86 -19.31 -4.82
N VAL A 426 17.35 -18.30 -5.55
CA VAL A 426 16.71 -17.82 -6.79
C VAL A 426 17.75 -17.57 -7.88
N TYR A 427 17.52 -18.16 -9.06
CA TYR A 427 18.18 -17.80 -10.32
C TYR A 427 17.39 -16.68 -11.01
N MET A 428 18.10 -15.70 -11.56
CA MET A 428 17.53 -14.46 -12.10
C MET A 428 18.16 -14.10 -13.45
N ASP A 429 17.34 -13.88 -14.48
CA ASP A 429 17.74 -13.40 -15.80
C ASP A 429 17.15 -12.01 -16.06
N PHE A 430 18.01 -11.00 -16.23
CA PHE A 430 17.63 -9.61 -16.52
C PHE A 430 17.88 -9.22 -17.98
N SER A 431 17.97 -10.20 -18.89
CA SER A 431 18.26 -9.96 -20.30
C SER A 431 17.28 -8.98 -20.94
N LYS A 432 17.82 -8.13 -21.83
CA LYS A 432 17.13 -6.95 -22.36
C LYS A 432 15.77 -7.29 -22.97
N GLN A 433 15.68 -8.40 -23.69
CA GLN A 433 14.44 -8.87 -24.32
C GLN A 433 13.34 -9.11 -23.29
N LEU A 434 13.60 -9.85 -22.21
CA LEU A 434 12.62 -10.11 -21.15
C LEU A 434 12.19 -8.81 -20.45
N MET A 435 13.15 -7.91 -20.18
CA MET A 435 12.87 -6.62 -19.56
C MET A 435 12.02 -5.71 -20.46
N GLU A 436 12.21 -5.73 -21.77
CA GLU A 436 11.43 -4.93 -22.74
C GLU A 436 10.07 -5.55 -23.10
N GLU A 437 9.95 -6.88 -23.18
CA GLU A 437 8.71 -7.57 -23.58
C GLU A 437 7.63 -7.58 -22.49
N ARG A 438 8.04 -7.67 -21.21
CA ARG A 438 7.09 -7.81 -20.07
C ARG A 438 7.38 -6.92 -18.87
N GLY A 439 8.46 -6.13 -18.88
CA GLY A 439 8.81 -5.22 -17.78
C GLY A 439 9.46 -5.88 -16.56
N TYR A 440 9.81 -7.18 -16.63
CA TYR A 440 10.48 -7.93 -15.56
C TYR A 440 11.28 -9.13 -16.08
N GLY A 441 12.37 -9.46 -15.38
CA GLY A 441 13.26 -10.58 -15.70
C GLY A 441 12.63 -11.97 -15.49
N GLU A 442 13.37 -13.04 -15.71
CA GLU A 442 12.95 -14.41 -15.35
C GLU A 442 13.49 -14.78 -13.98
N TYR A 443 12.62 -15.24 -13.08
CA TYR A 443 12.96 -15.51 -11.68
C TYR A 443 12.53 -16.93 -11.33
N ILE A 444 13.51 -17.82 -11.13
CA ILE A 444 13.30 -19.25 -10.93
C ILE A 444 13.78 -19.64 -9.53
N PRO A 445 12.87 -20.03 -8.61
CA PRO A 445 13.23 -20.67 -7.35
C PRO A 445 13.98 -21.99 -7.61
N MET A 446 15.01 -22.25 -6.82
CA MET A 446 15.85 -23.45 -6.91
C MET A 446 15.74 -24.31 -5.65
N ASP A 447 16.07 -25.60 -5.74
CA ASP A 447 16.17 -26.48 -4.58
C ASP A 447 17.24 -25.97 -3.59
N MET A 448 16.94 -26.09 -2.30
CA MET A 448 17.82 -25.75 -1.18
C MET A 448 18.27 -26.96 -0.37
N SER A 449 17.82 -28.16 -0.73
CA SER A 449 18.16 -29.42 -0.08
C SER A 449 19.62 -29.77 -0.33
N ASP A 450 20.33 -30.16 0.72
CA ASP A 450 21.76 -30.54 0.71
C ASP A 450 22.73 -29.43 0.24
N LEU A 451 22.34 -28.15 0.30
CA LEU A 451 23.25 -27.03 -0.01
C LEU A 451 24.52 -27.10 0.86
N PRO A 452 25.72 -26.84 0.30
CA PRO A 452 26.97 -26.93 1.02
C PRO A 452 27.18 -25.73 1.96
N THR A 453 28.13 -25.86 2.89
CA THR A 453 28.38 -24.82 3.90
C THR A 453 29.03 -23.56 3.30
N PHE A 454 28.20 -22.56 3.04
CA PHE A 454 28.63 -21.20 2.73
C PHE A 454 28.97 -20.40 3.99
N TRP A 455 29.85 -19.41 3.83
CA TRP A 455 30.27 -18.51 4.90
C TRP A 455 30.46 -17.08 4.40
N LEU A 456 30.35 -16.12 5.31
CA LEU A 456 30.53 -14.70 5.04
C LEU A 456 31.59 -14.13 5.98
N ALA A 457 32.58 -13.44 5.40
CA ALA A 457 33.52 -12.60 6.13
C ALA A 457 33.32 -11.12 5.78
N TYR A 458 33.49 -10.22 6.73
CA TYR A 458 33.34 -8.78 6.50
C TYR A 458 34.16 -7.90 7.44
N LEU A 459 34.35 -6.64 7.05
CA LEU A 459 35.05 -5.62 7.85
C LEU A 459 34.17 -5.13 9.01
N SER A 460 34.72 -5.18 10.23
CA SER A 460 34.12 -4.62 11.46
C SER A 460 34.11 -3.09 11.49
N ASP A 461 35.03 -2.46 10.75
CA ASP A 461 35.03 -1.03 10.46
C ASP A 461 35.39 -0.79 8.97
N PRO A 462 34.39 -0.66 8.08
CA PRO A 462 34.62 -0.47 6.65
C PRO A 462 35.06 0.97 6.35
N SER A 463 36.29 1.31 6.75
CA SER A 463 36.94 2.58 6.40
C SER A 463 37.03 2.79 4.88
N ASP A 464 37.05 4.05 4.46
CA ASP A 464 36.77 4.61 3.11
C ASP A 464 37.51 4.04 1.88
N SER A 465 38.38 3.06 2.08
CA SER A 465 39.18 2.32 1.09
C SER A 465 38.42 1.65 -0.08
N GLY A 466 37.10 1.77 -0.14
CA GLY A 466 36.26 1.31 -1.26
C GLY A 466 35.49 2.43 -2.00
N ARG A 467 35.65 3.71 -1.64
CA ARG A 467 34.93 4.85 -2.27
C ARG A 467 35.50 5.31 -3.62
N ILE A 468 36.33 4.50 -4.30
CA ILE A 468 36.77 4.79 -5.67
C ILE A 468 35.59 4.54 -6.62
N HIS A 469 35.09 5.61 -7.26
CA HIS A 469 33.95 5.53 -8.18
C HIS A 469 34.29 4.68 -9.42
N SER A 470 33.72 3.47 -9.50
CA SER A 470 33.89 2.61 -10.67
C SER A 470 33.20 3.20 -11.91
N ASN A 471 33.98 3.60 -12.92
CA ASN A 471 33.45 4.07 -14.21
C ASN A 471 32.88 2.94 -15.11
N VAL A 472 32.82 1.70 -14.61
CA VAL A 472 32.36 0.50 -15.34
C VAL A 472 31.00 0.69 -16.03
N ARG A 473 30.06 1.40 -15.39
CA ARG A 473 28.75 1.69 -16.02
C ARG A 473 28.86 2.64 -17.21
N GLN A 474 29.76 3.62 -17.17
CA GLN A 474 30.03 4.50 -18.32
C GLN A 474 30.73 3.73 -19.44
N ARG A 475 31.72 2.89 -19.10
CA ARG A 475 32.46 2.03 -20.05
C ARG A 475 31.54 1.05 -20.78
N TRP A 476 30.57 0.45 -20.08
CA TRP A 476 29.54 -0.39 -20.69
C TRP A 476 28.59 0.41 -21.59
N LEU A 477 28.12 1.59 -21.15
CA LEU A 477 27.26 2.47 -21.97
C LEU A 477 27.97 3.00 -23.23
N SER A 478 29.30 3.16 -23.20
CA SER A 478 30.11 3.48 -24.37
C SER A 478 30.47 2.26 -25.23
N GLY A 479 29.98 1.06 -24.88
CA GLY A 479 30.21 -0.17 -25.64
C GLY A 479 31.64 -0.71 -25.57
N GLU A 480 32.39 -0.46 -24.48
CA GLU A 480 33.78 -0.93 -24.36
C GLU A 480 33.85 -2.47 -24.44
N PRO A 481 34.57 -3.06 -25.42
CA PRO A 481 34.52 -4.50 -25.66
C PRO A 481 34.87 -5.37 -24.45
N LEU A 482 35.87 -4.97 -23.66
CA LEU A 482 36.29 -5.71 -22.46
C LEU A 482 35.16 -5.78 -21.42
N VAL A 483 34.47 -4.66 -21.18
CA VAL A 483 33.37 -4.61 -20.19
C VAL A 483 32.13 -5.33 -20.73
N VAL A 484 31.77 -5.14 -22.00
CA VAL A 484 30.62 -5.80 -22.61
C VAL A 484 30.80 -7.32 -22.63
N GLU A 485 31.98 -7.83 -22.99
CA GLU A 485 32.25 -9.28 -23.02
C GLU A 485 32.35 -9.88 -21.61
N ALA A 486 32.86 -9.13 -20.64
CA ALA A 486 32.83 -9.55 -19.25
C ALA A 486 31.40 -9.68 -18.71
N MET A 487 30.46 -8.78 -19.08
CA MET A 487 29.05 -8.91 -18.66
C MET A 487 28.36 -10.14 -19.26
N LYS A 488 28.69 -10.53 -20.51
CA LYS A 488 28.25 -11.82 -21.08
C LYS A 488 28.87 -13.00 -20.34
N SER A 489 30.17 -12.92 -20.05
CA SER A 489 30.92 -13.97 -19.33
C SER A 489 30.37 -14.17 -17.91
N PHE A 490 29.94 -13.10 -17.23
CA PHE A 490 29.21 -13.20 -15.96
C PHE A 490 27.89 -13.95 -16.08
N ALA A 491 27.10 -13.69 -17.13
CA ALA A 491 25.85 -14.41 -17.37
C ALA A 491 26.08 -15.90 -17.67
N GLN A 492 27.11 -16.23 -18.47
CA GLN A 492 27.52 -17.61 -18.75
C GLN A 492 27.97 -18.35 -17.48
N LEU A 493 28.79 -17.72 -16.63
CA LEU A 493 29.19 -18.27 -15.33
C LEU A 493 27.98 -18.52 -14.40
N THR A 494 26.92 -17.74 -14.52
CA THR A 494 25.65 -17.96 -13.79
C THR A 494 24.90 -19.18 -14.32
N ASP A 495 24.87 -19.40 -15.64
CA ASP A 495 24.27 -20.60 -16.23
C ASP A 495 25.08 -21.87 -15.89
N GLU A 496 26.43 -21.80 -15.96
CA GLU A 496 27.32 -22.87 -15.49
C GLU A 496 27.07 -23.19 -14.00
N ALA A 497 26.91 -22.15 -13.15
CA ALA A 497 26.70 -22.33 -11.71
C ALA A 497 25.29 -22.84 -11.36
N ARG A 498 24.28 -22.49 -12.16
CA ARG A 498 22.93 -23.05 -12.04
C ARG A 498 22.98 -24.56 -12.24
N ALA A 499 23.62 -25.02 -13.32
CA ALA A 499 23.78 -26.44 -13.60
C ALA A 499 24.60 -27.16 -12.51
N ALA A 500 25.64 -26.51 -11.97
CA ALA A 500 26.42 -27.04 -10.85
C ALA A 500 25.59 -27.18 -9.55
N LEU A 501 24.71 -26.22 -9.25
CA LEU A 501 23.77 -26.30 -8.13
C LEU A 501 22.72 -27.40 -8.31
N GLU A 502 22.07 -27.45 -9.47
CA GLU A 502 21.06 -28.46 -9.83
C GLU A 502 21.66 -29.88 -9.85
N GLY A 503 22.92 -30.03 -10.28
CA GLY A 503 23.67 -31.29 -10.28
C GLY A 503 24.42 -31.62 -8.97
N LYS A 504 24.39 -30.73 -7.97
CA LYS A 504 25.11 -30.84 -6.69
C LYS A 504 26.65 -31.00 -6.82
N ASP A 505 27.24 -30.40 -7.86
CA ASP A 505 28.69 -30.37 -8.11
C ASP A 505 29.35 -29.18 -7.37
N TRP A 506 29.63 -29.39 -6.09
CA TRP A 506 30.28 -28.40 -5.23
C TRP A 506 31.73 -28.05 -5.66
N PRO A 507 32.58 -28.99 -6.14
CA PRO A 507 33.88 -28.67 -6.71
C PRO A 507 33.81 -27.75 -7.94
N LEU A 508 32.85 -27.94 -8.85
CA LEU A 508 32.64 -27.04 -9.99
C LEU A 508 32.12 -25.69 -9.52
N LEU A 509 31.14 -25.66 -8.62
CA LEU A 509 30.60 -24.41 -8.06
C LEU A 509 31.69 -23.56 -7.39
N ALA A 510 32.63 -24.18 -6.68
CA ALA A 510 33.80 -23.51 -6.10
C ALA A 510 34.71 -22.89 -7.19
N GLN A 511 35.03 -23.63 -8.25
CA GLN A 511 35.81 -23.10 -9.38
C GLN A 511 35.11 -21.93 -10.10
N LEU A 512 33.78 -21.98 -10.20
CA LEU A 512 32.97 -20.91 -10.78
C LEU A 512 32.94 -19.65 -9.91
N MET A 513 32.92 -19.80 -8.57
CA MET A 513 33.01 -18.66 -7.65
C MET A 513 34.35 -17.93 -7.78
N ASP A 514 35.46 -18.66 -7.89
CA ASP A 514 36.79 -18.07 -8.10
C ASP A 514 36.93 -17.46 -9.51
N ARG A 515 36.42 -18.11 -10.57
CA ARG A 515 36.36 -17.54 -11.93
C ARG A 515 35.56 -16.22 -11.94
N ASN A 516 34.44 -16.16 -11.23
CA ASN A 516 33.62 -14.95 -11.09
C ASN A 516 34.37 -13.81 -10.38
N PHE A 517 35.13 -14.12 -9.33
CA PHE A 517 35.96 -13.13 -8.64
C PHE A 517 37.07 -12.56 -9.52
N GLU A 518 37.90 -13.41 -10.16
CA GLU A 518 39.02 -12.92 -10.97
C GLU A 518 38.52 -12.18 -12.24
N LEU A 519 37.38 -12.59 -12.83
CA LEU A 519 36.71 -11.83 -13.89
C LEU A 519 36.33 -10.43 -13.39
N ARG A 520 35.71 -10.30 -12.21
CA ARG A 520 35.36 -9.01 -11.62
C ARG A 520 36.57 -8.14 -11.34
N ARG A 521 37.64 -8.74 -10.83
CA ARG A 521 38.94 -8.09 -10.58
C ARG A 521 39.52 -7.50 -11.87
N SER A 522 39.45 -8.23 -12.99
CA SER A 522 39.92 -7.74 -14.29
C SER A 522 39.14 -6.50 -14.82
N VAL A 523 37.87 -6.37 -14.47
CA VAL A 523 37.00 -5.25 -14.92
C VAL A 523 37.12 -4.03 -13.99
N TYR A 524 37.15 -4.27 -12.68
CA TYR A 524 37.10 -3.22 -11.65
C TYR A 524 38.46 -2.70 -11.20
N THR A 525 39.55 -3.46 -11.39
CA THR A 525 40.91 -3.23 -10.84
C THR A 525 41.03 -3.41 -9.32
N ASP A 526 42.26 -3.65 -8.86
CA ASP A 526 42.58 -3.86 -7.44
C ASP A 526 42.35 -2.59 -6.61
N GLU A 527 42.53 -1.39 -7.18
CA GLU A 527 42.23 -0.14 -6.50
C GLU A 527 40.74 -0.03 -6.14
N CYS A 528 39.85 -0.31 -7.10
CA CYS A 528 38.40 -0.19 -6.86
C CYS A 528 37.85 -1.32 -5.98
N LEU A 529 38.44 -2.52 -6.01
CA LEU A 529 38.06 -3.60 -5.10
C LEU A 529 38.54 -3.36 -3.67
N GLY A 530 39.64 -2.63 -3.48
CA GLY A 530 40.15 -2.18 -2.18
C GLY A 530 40.88 -3.28 -1.38
N PRO A 531 41.93 -2.92 -0.63
CA PRO A 531 42.85 -3.88 -0.02
C PRO A 531 42.20 -4.81 1.01
N GLY A 532 41.16 -4.35 1.72
CA GLY A 532 40.44 -5.17 2.70
C GLY A 532 39.72 -6.36 2.06
N ASN A 533 39.06 -6.16 0.92
CA ASN A 533 38.33 -7.22 0.23
C ASN A 533 39.31 -8.21 -0.44
N LEU A 534 40.39 -7.69 -1.05
CA LEU A 534 41.46 -8.52 -1.61
C LEU A 534 42.12 -9.40 -0.53
N ARG A 535 42.42 -8.85 0.65
CA ARG A 535 43.00 -9.59 1.79
C ARG A 535 42.07 -10.71 2.29
N MET A 536 40.75 -10.46 2.34
CA MET A 536 39.78 -11.51 2.70
C MET A 536 39.76 -12.67 1.68
N VAL A 537 39.76 -12.38 0.37
CA VAL A 537 39.80 -13.44 -0.65
C VAL A 537 41.14 -14.19 -0.64
N GLN A 538 42.26 -13.49 -0.47
CA GLN A 538 43.59 -14.12 -0.35
C GLN A 538 43.67 -15.07 0.86
N LEU A 539 43.09 -14.67 2.00
CA LEU A 539 43.07 -15.50 3.20
C LEU A 539 42.24 -16.78 2.99
N ALA A 540 41.07 -16.69 2.35
CA ALA A 540 40.25 -17.86 2.01
C ALA A 540 41.00 -18.87 1.13
N LYS A 541 41.72 -18.38 0.11
CA LYS A 541 42.50 -19.21 -0.81
C LYS A 541 43.65 -19.96 -0.11
N GLN A 542 44.19 -19.46 1.00
CA GLN A 542 45.21 -20.17 1.79
C GLN A 542 44.68 -21.45 2.45
N PHE A 543 43.39 -21.49 2.84
CA PHE A 543 42.74 -22.69 3.38
C PHE A 543 42.15 -23.58 2.27
N GLY A 544 42.14 -23.12 1.01
CA GLY A 544 41.55 -23.82 -0.12
C GLY A 544 40.04 -23.61 -0.28
N ALA A 545 39.47 -22.57 0.34
CA ALA A 545 38.09 -22.17 0.15
C ALA A 545 37.97 -21.19 -1.03
N ALA A 546 37.03 -21.43 -1.94
CA ALA A 546 36.72 -20.52 -3.03
C ALA A 546 35.95 -19.30 -2.50
N ALA A 547 36.23 -18.11 -3.03
CA ALA A 547 35.79 -16.86 -2.42
C ALA A 547 35.58 -15.71 -3.43
N LYS A 548 34.48 -14.97 -3.25
CA LYS A 548 34.09 -13.82 -4.09
C LYS A 548 33.33 -12.76 -3.31
N LEU A 549 33.22 -11.55 -3.87
CA LEU A 549 32.34 -10.53 -3.33
C LEU A 549 30.86 -10.92 -3.57
N PRO A 550 29.97 -10.80 -2.57
CA PRO A 550 28.55 -11.04 -2.75
C PRO A 550 27.79 -9.79 -3.23
N GLY A 551 28.30 -8.59 -2.93
CA GLY A 551 27.67 -7.29 -3.28
C GLY A 551 28.66 -6.34 -3.94
N SER A 552 28.55 -5.04 -3.67
CA SER A 552 29.44 -3.98 -4.17
C SER A 552 30.86 -4.06 -3.56
N GLY A 553 30.97 -4.30 -2.26
CA GLY A 553 32.23 -4.47 -1.53
C GLY A 553 32.01 -4.85 -0.06
N GLY A 554 33.03 -4.67 0.78
CA GLY A 554 32.96 -4.73 2.26
C GLY A 554 32.87 -6.13 2.88
N ALA A 555 32.41 -7.11 2.10
CA ALA A 555 32.26 -8.49 2.50
C ALA A 555 32.73 -9.47 1.41
N VAL A 556 33.05 -10.70 1.83
CA VAL A 556 33.42 -11.84 0.98
C VAL A 556 32.54 -13.03 1.37
N LEU A 557 31.86 -13.59 0.38
CA LEU A 557 31.20 -14.89 0.44
C LEU A 557 32.22 -15.95 0.02
N GLY A 558 32.26 -17.07 0.72
CA GLY A 558 32.95 -18.25 0.25
C GLY A 558 32.22 -19.56 0.50
N LEU A 559 32.77 -20.60 -0.09
CA LEU A 559 32.29 -21.98 -0.05
C LEU A 559 33.41 -22.86 0.50
N SER A 560 33.13 -23.67 1.52
CA SER A 560 34.04 -24.73 1.95
C SER A 560 33.41 -26.10 1.79
N VAL A 561 34.16 -27.02 1.20
CA VAL A 561 33.84 -28.45 1.10
C VAL A 561 34.41 -29.22 2.32
N ASP A 562 35.33 -28.60 3.07
CA ASP A 562 36.02 -29.18 4.23
C ASP A 562 35.55 -28.46 5.53
N GLN A 563 34.94 -29.20 6.45
CA GLN A 563 34.44 -28.68 7.72
C GLN A 563 35.53 -28.53 8.80
N GLN A 564 36.66 -29.23 8.68
CA GLN A 564 37.75 -29.12 9.65
C GLN A 564 38.52 -27.82 9.41
N ARG A 565 38.88 -27.54 8.14
CA ARG A 565 39.52 -26.28 7.74
C ARG A 565 38.66 -25.04 8.01
N MET A 566 37.33 -25.18 8.03
CA MET A 566 36.41 -24.09 8.38
C MET A 566 36.66 -23.51 9.78
N VAL A 567 37.12 -24.33 10.74
CA VAL A 567 37.44 -23.87 12.10
C VAL A 567 38.73 -23.06 12.11
N GLU A 568 39.77 -23.59 11.46
CA GLU A 568 41.09 -22.95 11.33
C GLU A 568 40.97 -21.62 10.55
N MET A 569 40.24 -21.63 9.44
CA MET A 569 39.96 -20.44 8.64
C MET A 569 39.18 -19.39 9.44
N ARG A 570 38.15 -19.78 10.19
CA ARG A 570 37.39 -18.86 11.05
C ARG A 570 38.31 -18.15 12.04
N GLN A 571 39.20 -18.88 12.70
CA GLN A 571 40.18 -18.31 13.62
C GLN A 571 41.11 -17.32 12.89
N ALA A 572 41.67 -17.70 11.74
CA ALA A 572 42.57 -16.84 10.98
C ALA A 572 41.89 -15.55 10.48
N PHE A 573 40.60 -15.60 10.10
CA PHE A 573 39.82 -14.40 9.75
C PHE A 573 39.62 -13.48 10.96
N GLN A 574 39.33 -14.04 12.14
CA GLN A 574 39.15 -13.28 13.37
C GLN A 574 40.47 -12.64 13.85
N GLU A 575 41.60 -13.38 13.80
CA GLU A 575 42.94 -12.87 14.08
C GLU A 575 43.39 -11.77 13.08
N ALA A 576 42.93 -11.85 11.83
CA ALA A 576 43.17 -10.82 10.82
C ALA A 576 42.31 -9.54 11.00
N GLY A 577 41.36 -9.54 11.94
CA GLY A 577 40.48 -8.41 12.28
C GLY A 577 39.10 -8.41 11.61
N PHE A 578 38.75 -9.48 10.89
CA PHE A 578 37.48 -9.62 10.19
C PHE A 578 36.42 -10.29 11.07
N VAL A 579 35.15 -9.96 10.85
CA VAL A 579 34.03 -10.75 11.36
C VAL A 579 33.82 -11.94 10.41
N PHE A 580 33.60 -13.14 10.96
CA PHE A 580 33.33 -14.36 10.20
C PHE A 580 32.08 -15.05 10.75
N CYS A 581 31.10 -15.34 9.89
CA CYS A 581 29.92 -16.12 10.21
C CYS A 581 29.64 -17.21 9.17
N VAL A 582 29.13 -18.35 9.64
CA VAL A 582 28.54 -19.38 8.76
C VAL A 582 27.17 -18.89 8.34
N ILE A 583 26.87 -19.00 7.04
CA ILE A 583 25.57 -18.59 6.50
C ILE A 583 24.51 -19.62 6.88
N VAL A 584 23.36 -19.14 7.34
CA VAL A 584 22.15 -19.95 7.55
C VAL A 584 21.17 -19.59 6.43
N PRO A 585 20.98 -20.45 5.41
CA PRO A 585 19.98 -20.25 4.37
C PRO A 585 18.58 -20.10 4.95
N HIS A 586 17.82 -19.13 4.47
CA HIS A 586 16.40 -19.01 4.83
C HIS A 586 15.53 -19.72 3.78
N ASN A 587 15.05 -20.92 4.12
CA ASN A 587 14.08 -21.66 3.31
C ASN A 587 12.64 -21.26 3.71
N PRO A 588 11.86 -20.58 2.86
CA PRO A 588 10.50 -20.13 3.18
C PRO A 588 9.48 -21.28 3.25
N SER A 589 9.82 -22.47 2.74
CA SER A 589 8.98 -23.68 2.82
C SER A 589 9.18 -24.47 4.12
N ALA A 590 10.18 -24.11 4.93
CA ALA A 590 10.40 -24.74 6.24
C ALA A 590 9.42 -24.17 7.28
N SER A 591 8.71 -25.05 7.98
CA SER A 591 7.72 -24.62 8.98
C SER A 591 8.40 -23.87 10.15
N HIS A 592 7.66 -22.96 10.80
CA HIS A 592 8.18 -22.18 11.93
C HIS A 592 8.62 -23.01 13.16
N HIS A 593 8.44 -24.33 13.15
CA HIS A 593 8.87 -25.22 14.25
C HIS A 593 10.33 -25.71 14.15
N ASP A 594 10.95 -25.69 12.96
CA ASP A 594 12.18 -26.45 12.71
C ASP A 594 13.49 -25.62 12.74
N LEU A 595 13.45 -24.43 13.35
CA LEU A 595 14.69 -23.68 13.65
C LEU A 595 15.39 -24.33 14.86
N PRO A 596 16.64 -24.84 14.71
CA PRO A 596 17.36 -25.41 15.84
C PRO A 596 17.67 -24.33 16.87
N ARG A 597 17.26 -24.57 18.12
CA ARG A 597 17.66 -23.74 19.26
C ARG A 597 19.16 -23.93 19.50
N VAL A 598 19.95 -22.95 19.06
CA VAL A 598 21.34 -22.79 19.48
C VAL A 598 21.34 -22.55 21.01
N PRO A 599 22.23 -23.21 21.78
CA PRO A 599 22.28 -23.10 23.24
C PRO A 599 22.75 -21.73 23.73
#